data_AF-A0A0P1I7V6-F1
#
_entry.id   AF-A0A0P1I7V6-F1
#
_cell.length_a   1.000
_cell.length_b   1.000
_cell.length_c   1.000
_cell.angle_alpha   90.00
_cell.angle_beta   90.00
_cell.angle_gamma   90.00
#
_symmetry.space_group_name_H-M   'P 1'
#
loop_
_entity.id
_entity.type
_entity.pdbx_description
1 polymer ?
#
loop_
_entity_poly.entity_id
_entity_poly.type
_entity_poly.pdbx_seq_one_letter_code
_entity_poly.pdbx_strand_id
1 'polypeptide(L)'
;MSVTFIQNAETSKLISKPSFADFPDNAPIHAAFRLIELRKGTVSPPGAMARRVAFGVADTPEMAAQLSGFEAIERYALQYSADVEQACQSLFSSDGIVQELPLGALALGAPETNGTISSKGAAAGPTLADAALRAVYECLEHALDGAGDYSHVASPECLPDTLVSWLAKHLRTLEIHVQPFPEIGLLVRVMCSDFDGGRPCYGTAFAAELGQGALSAAGEAIVSWRNMVTLEHKGVTPQGMDADESRYFELYRGARGDRPISPHTVFDVETWSSPAPDLAHTLDFAAKVLGAPVAVFDMTAADIPLPVVKAVPITG
;
A
#
# COMPACT_ATOMS: atom_id res chain seq x y z
N MET A 1 -17.58 13.06 -6.00
CA MET A 1 -18.26 11.82 -6.45
C MET A 1 -17.80 10.59 -5.66
N SER A 2 -16.49 10.41 -5.41
CA SER A 2 -15.94 9.28 -4.64
C SER A 2 -16.48 9.13 -3.20
N VAL A 3 -16.61 10.24 -2.45
CA VAL A 3 -17.16 10.22 -1.08
C VAL A 3 -18.58 9.62 -1.03
N THR A 4 -19.37 9.84 -2.08
CA THR A 4 -20.72 9.28 -2.20
C THR A 4 -20.70 7.76 -2.34
N PHE A 5 -19.73 7.20 -3.07
CA PHE A 5 -19.60 5.73 -3.18
C PHE A 5 -19.23 5.07 -1.85
N ILE A 6 -18.32 5.67 -1.08
CA ILE A 6 -17.95 5.19 0.26
C ILE A 6 -19.18 5.18 1.19
N GLN A 7 -19.93 6.28 1.23
CA GLN A 7 -21.15 6.37 2.04
C GLN A 7 -22.24 5.37 1.62
N ASN A 8 -22.38 5.12 0.32
CA ASN A 8 -23.33 4.13 -0.21
C ASN A 8 -22.92 2.70 0.17
N ALA A 9 -21.63 2.37 0.08
CA ALA A 9 -21.09 1.07 0.47
C ALA A 9 -21.25 0.83 1.99
N GLU A 10 -21.04 1.86 2.82
CA GLU A 10 -21.31 1.83 4.26
C GLU A 10 -22.80 1.60 4.56
N THR A 11 -23.68 2.34 3.88
CA THR A 11 -25.13 2.24 4.06
C THR A 11 -25.64 0.85 3.68
N SER A 12 -25.07 0.28 2.62
CA SER A 12 -25.36 -1.08 2.14
C SER A 12 -24.64 -2.16 2.94
N LYS A 13 -23.84 -1.80 3.96
CA LYS A 13 -23.08 -2.70 4.84
C LYS A 13 -22.08 -3.61 4.11
N LEU A 14 -21.63 -3.19 2.94
CA LEU A 14 -20.57 -3.89 2.19
C LEU A 14 -19.20 -3.63 2.82
N ILE A 15 -19.04 -2.45 3.42
CA ILE A 15 -17.92 -2.05 4.27
C ILE A 15 -18.47 -1.44 5.56
N SER A 16 -17.74 -1.55 6.67
CA SER A 16 -18.11 -0.87 7.92
C SER A 16 -17.84 0.63 7.84
N LYS A 17 -18.45 1.40 8.75
CA LYS A 17 -17.99 2.76 9.10
C LYS A 17 -16.51 2.74 9.52
N PRO A 18 -15.80 3.88 9.37
CA PRO A 18 -14.39 3.94 9.77
C PRO A 18 -14.29 3.84 11.29
N SER A 19 -13.36 3.01 11.75
CA SER A 19 -12.92 2.95 13.14
C SER A 19 -11.52 3.51 13.23
N PHE A 20 -11.31 4.51 14.07
CA PHE A 20 -9.99 5.12 14.23
C PHE A 20 -9.15 4.37 15.24
N ALA A 21 -7.86 4.21 14.97
CA ALA A 21 -6.93 3.76 15.99
C ALA A 21 -6.65 4.88 16.99
N ASP A 22 -6.47 4.49 18.25
CA ASP A 22 -6.03 5.40 19.29
C ASP A 22 -4.57 5.78 19.05
N PHE A 23 -4.31 7.08 18.95
CA PHE A 23 -2.98 7.66 18.97
C PHE A 23 -2.78 8.49 20.24
N PRO A 24 -1.53 8.67 20.71
CA PRO A 24 -1.23 9.63 21.77
C PRO A 24 -1.81 11.02 21.47
N ASP A 25 -2.18 11.76 22.51
CA ASP A 25 -2.78 13.09 22.38
C ASP A 25 -1.99 14.00 21.44
N ASN A 26 -2.73 14.73 20.60
CA ASN A 26 -2.20 15.66 19.59
C ASN A 26 -1.30 15.01 18.53
N ALA A 27 -1.48 13.71 18.25
CA ALA A 27 -0.85 13.10 17.08
C ALA A 27 -1.29 13.82 15.79
N PRO A 28 -0.34 14.24 14.94
CA PRO A 28 -0.64 14.93 13.68
C PRO A 28 -0.91 13.94 12.54
N ILE A 29 -1.26 12.70 12.87
CA ILE A 29 -1.65 11.64 11.94
C ILE A 29 -2.83 10.87 12.51
N HIS A 30 -3.65 10.35 11.61
CA HIS A 30 -4.85 9.60 11.89
C HIS A 30 -4.84 8.32 11.07
N ALA A 31 -5.15 7.20 11.72
CA ALA A 31 -5.36 5.93 11.03
C ALA A 31 -6.81 5.48 11.18
N ALA A 32 -7.44 5.13 10.06
CA ALA A 32 -8.78 4.58 10.01
C ALA A 32 -8.75 3.15 9.48
N PHE A 33 -9.60 2.30 10.07
CA PHE A 33 -9.77 0.91 9.70
C PHE A 33 -11.21 0.64 9.32
N ARG A 34 -11.42 -0.26 8.36
CA ARG A 34 -12.75 -0.71 7.95
C ARG A 34 -12.79 -2.22 7.81
N LEU A 35 -13.88 -2.83 8.26
CA LEU A 35 -14.16 -4.23 8.03
C LEU A 35 -14.89 -4.38 6.69
N ILE A 36 -14.53 -5.39 5.93
CA ILE A 36 -15.09 -5.67 4.61
C ILE A 36 -15.95 -6.94 4.69
N GLU A 37 -17.15 -6.88 4.13
CA GLU A 37 -18.04 -8.03 4.01
C GLU A 37 -17.52 -9.02 2.96
N LEU A 38 -17.64 -10.33 3.21
CA LEU A 38 -17.20 -11.34 2.25
C LEU A 38 -18.26 -11.54 1.16
N ARG A 39 -17.84 -11.56 -0.10
CA ARG A 39 -18.74 -11.89 -1.21
C ARG A 39 -19.05 -13.39 -1.22
N LYS A 40 -20.20 -13.75 -1.79
CA LYS A 40 -20.60 -15.15 -1.92
C LYS A 40 -19.60 -15.90 -2.80
N GLY A 41 -19.12 -17.04 -2.29
CA GLY A 41 -18.14 -17.87 -2.98
C GLY A 41 -16.68 -17.52 -2.69
N THR A 42 -16.41 -16.41 -1.98
CA THR A 42 -15.04 -16.08 -1.52
C THR A 42 -14.64 -16.97 -0.34
N VAL A 43 -13.43 -17.53 -0.37
CA VAL A 43 -12.84 -18.18 0.80
C VAL A 43 -12.47 -17.12 1.84
N SER A 44 -12.77 -17.41 3.12
CA SER A 44 -12.37 -16.54 4.23
C SER A 44 -10.85 -16.34 4.26
N PRO A 45 -10.36 -15.16 4.70
CA PRO A 45 -8.93 -14.97 4.88
C PRO A 45 -8.38 -16.00 5.90
N PRO A 46 -7.11 -16.40 5.77
CA PRO A 46 -6.51 -17.38 6.68
C PRO A 46 -6.51 -16.89 8.13
N GLY A 47 -6.46 -17.83 9.07
CA GLY A 47 -6.42 -17.55 10.51
C GLY A 47 -7.80 -17.31 11.12
N ALA A 48 -7.85 -16.54 12.22
CA ALA A 48 -9.07 -16.29 12.99
C ALA A 48 -9.92 -15.11 12.48
N MET A 49 -9.52 -14.48 11.36
CA MET A 49 -10.20 -13.30 10.84
C MET A 49 -11.46 -13.69 10.07
N ALA A 50 -12.63 -13.31 10.57
CA ALA A 50 -13.90 -13.53 9.88
C ALA A 50 -14.15 -12.56 8.71
N ARG A 51 -13.35 -11.49 8.60
CA ARG A 51 -13.50 -10.41 7.63
C ARG A 51 -12.14 -9.91 7.17
N ARG A 52 -12.09 -9.35 5.97
CA ARG A 52 -10.92 -8.58 5.51
C ARG A 52 -10.95 -7.20 6.15
N VAL A 53 -9.77 -6.59 6.31
CA VAL A 53 -9.62 -5.25 6.88
C VAL A 53 -8.95 -4.35 5.86
N ALA A 54 -9.44 -3.12 5.78
CA ALA A 54 -8.80 -2.04 5.05
C ALA A 54 -8.29 -0.97 6.02
N PHE A 55 -7.26 -0.27 5.58
CA PHE A 55 -6.53 0.70 6.36
C PHE A 55 -6.39 2.01 5.55
N GLY A 56 -6.12 3.11 6.23
CA GLY A 56 -5.81 4.38 5.60
C GLY A 56 -5.22 5.32 6.63
N VAL A 57 -4.14 6.01 6.26
CA VAL A 57 -3.42 6.94 7.13
C VAL A 57 -3.27 8.29 6.44
N ALA A 58 -3.51 9.36 7.19
CA ALA A 58 -3.37 10.73 6.71
C ALA A 58 -3.13 11.70 7.88
N ASP A 59 -2.90 12.96 7.55
CA ASP A 59 -2.76 14.08 8.49
C ASP A 59 -4.10 14.58 9.07
N THR A 60 -5.23 14.17 8.48
CA THR A 60 -6.58 14.50 8.92
C THR A 60 -7.46 13.25 9.05
N PRO A 61 -8.42 13.23 9.99
CA PRO A 61 -9.30 12.08 10.17
C PRO A 61 -10.22 11.87 8.96
N GLU A 62 -10.67 12.93 8.29
CA GLU A 62 -11.50 12.84 7.09
C GLU A 62 -10.75 12.17 5.93
N MET A 63 -9.49 12.55 5.70
CA MET A 63 -8.67 11.95 4.66
C MET A 63 -8.32 10.50 4.98
N ALA A 64 -8.00 10.18 6.24
CA ALA A 64 -7.75 8.79 6.65
C ALA A 64 -9.01 7.92 6.46
N ALA A 65 -10.19 8.43 6.80
CA ALA A 65 -11.46 7.75 6.58
C ALA A 65 -11.80 7.59 5.08
N GLN A 66 -11.37 8.53 4.24
CA GLN A 66 -11.53 8.46 2.79
C GLN A 66 -10.58 7.43 2.17
N LEU A 67 -9.29 7.45 2.53
CA LEU A 67 -8.28 6.49 2.05
C LEU A 67 -8.65 5.06 2.44
N SER A 68 -9.02 4.84 3.71
CA SER A 68 -9.52 3.53 4.16
C SER A 68 -10.80 3.11 3.44
N GLY A 69 -11.64 4.05 3.03
CA GLY A 69 -12.83 3.79 2.21
C GLY A 69 -12.49 3.31 0.80
N PHE A 70 -11.52 3.96 0.14
CA PHE A 70 -11.01 3.50 -1.16
C PHE A 70 -10.42 2.09 -1.06
N GLU A 71 -9.55 1.86 -0.08
CA GLU A 71 -8.89 0.56 0.14
C GLU A 71 -9.90 -0.54 0.52
N ALA A 72 -10.99 -0.19 1.20
CA ALA A 72 -12.08 -1.12 1.54
C ALA A 72 -12.91 -1.50 0.31
N ILE A 73 -13.25 -0.54 -0.56
CA ILE A 73 -14.00 -0.80 -1.79
C ILE A 73 -13.14 -1.60 -2.77
N GLU A 74 -11.87 -1.23 -2.93
CA GLU A 74 -10.89 -1.99 -3.70
C GLU A 74 -10.86 -3.45 -3.26
N ARG A 75 -10.62 -3.69 -1.97
CA ARG A 75 -10.58 -5.06 -1.44
C ARG A 75 -11.92 -5.77 -1.54
N TYR A 76 -13.05 -5.08 -1.42
CA TYR A 76 -14.37 -5.69 -1.62
C TYR A 76 -14.53 -6.17 -3.06
N ALA A 77 -14.17 -5.31 -4.02
CA ALA A 77 -14.30 -5.56 -5.45
C ALA A 77 -13.35 -6.65 -5.95
N LEU A 78 -12.13 -6.70 -5.38
CA LEU A 78 -11.14 -7.75 -5.65
C LEU A 78 -11.53 -9.14 -5.16
N GLN A 79 -12.59 -9.32 -4.37
CA GLN A 79 -12.96 -10.64 -3.87
C GLN A 79 -13.51 -11.53 -4.98
N TYR A 80 -13.05 -12.79 -4.99
CA TYR A 80 -13.58 -13.81 -5.88
C TYR A 80 -15.08 -13.99 -5.64
N SER A 81 -15.86 -14.05 -6.71
CA SER A 81 -17.29 -14.36 -6.65
C SER A 81 -17.62 -15.38 -7.72
N ALA A 82 -18.33 -16.44 -7.34
CA ALA A 82 -18.81 -17.44 -8.28
C ALA A 82 -19.98 -16.93 -9.15
N ASP A 83 -20.58 -15.79 -8.76
CA ASP A 83 -21.76 -15.22 -9.42
C ASP A 83 -21.38 -14.17 -10.50
N VAL A 84 -20.09 -13.94 -10.78
CA VAL A 84 -19.62 -12.99 -11.82
C VAL A 84 -18.92 -13.70 -12.99
N GLU A 85 -18.60 -12.96 -14.06
CA GLU A 85 -17.84 -13.48 -15.20
C GLU A 85 -16.49 -14.05 -14.74
N GLN A 86 -16.16 -15.25 -15.21
CA GLN A 86 -14.98 -16.00 -14.75
C GLN A 86 -13.74 -15.77 -15.63
N ALA A 87 -13.87 -15.01 -16.72
CA ALA A 87 -12.77 -14.57 -17.57
C ALA A 87 -12.77 -13.04 -17.62
N CYS A 88 -11.59 -12.44 -17.55
CA CYS A 88 -11.41 -11.00 -17.54
C CYS A 88 -10.47 -10.60 -18.67
N GLN A 89 -10.88 -9.64 -19.48
CA GLN A 89 -10.03 -9.04 -20.50
C GLN A 89 -9.33 -7.80 -19.95
N SER A 90 -8.06 -7.62 -20.31
CA SER A 90 -7.30 -6.44 -19.92
C SER A 90 -7.83 -5.17 -20.60
N LEU A 91 -7.95 -4.09 -19.83
CA LEU A 91 -8.22 -2.74 -20.34
C LEU A 91 -6.99 -2.13 -21.01
N PHE A 92 -5.81 -2.37 -20.43
CA PHE A 92 -4.53 -1.82 -20.85
C PHE A 92 -3.47 -2.91 -20.76
N SER A 93 -2.49 -2.90 -21.66
CA SER A 93 -1.30 -3.76 -21.60
C SER A 93 -0.09 -3.03 -22.16
N SER A 94 1.08 -3.23 -21.54
CA SER A 94 2.34 -2.63 -22.00
C SER A 94 2.75 -3.09 -23.40
N ASP A 95 2.33 -4.28 -23.83
CA ASP A 95 2.61 -4.82 -25.16
C ASP A 95 1.52 -4.51 -26.20
N GLY A 96 0.45 -3.83 -25.79
CA GLY A 96 -0.72 -3.54 -26.62
C GLY A 96 -1.59 -4.76 -26.97
N ILE A 97 -1.30 -5.93 -26.41
CA ILE A 97 -2.08 -7.16 -26.62
C ILE A 97 -3.18 -7.23 -25.56
N VAL A 98 -4.41 -7.55 -25.98
CA VAL A 98 -5.50 -7.84 -25.04
C VAL A 98 -5.23 -9.19 -24.39
N GLN A 99 -5.00 -9.17 -23.09
CA GLN A 99 -4.75 -10.35 -22.27
C GLN A 99 -6.08 -10.85 -21.70
N GLU A 100 -6.26 -12.17 -21.63
CA GLU A 100 -7.41 -12.79 -21.00
C GLU A 100 -6.92 -13.69 -19.85
N LEU A 101 -7.39 -13.43 -18.64
CA LEU A 101 -7.06 -14.21 -17.46
C LEU A 101 -8.33 -14.72 -16.77
N PRO A 102 -8.28 -15.91 -16.14
CA PRO A 102 -9.37 -16.33 -15.28
C PRO A 102 -9.46 -15.42 -14.06
N LEU A 103 -10.68 -15.17 -13.57
CA LEU A 103 -10.92 -14.34 -12.39
C LEU A 103 -10.10 -14.81 -11.18
N GLY A 104 -9.93 -16.13 -11.04
CA GLY A 104 -9.12 -16.74 -9.99
C GLY A 104 -7.66 -16.29 -9.95
N ALA A 105 -7.08 -15.86 -11.07
CA ALA A 105 -5.72 -15.34 -11.14
C ALA A 105 -5.61 -13.86 -10.70
N LEU A 106 -6.74 -13.17 -10.56
CA LEU A 106 -6.81 -11.74 -10.23
C LEU A 106 -7.42 -11.49 -8.84
N ALA A 107 -8.35 -12.36 -8.42
CA ALA A 107 -9.22 -12.12 -7.29
C ALA A 107 -8.72 -12.77 -5.98
N LEU A 108 -8.97 -12.09 -4.86
CA LEU A 108 -8.66 -12.56 -3.53
C LEU A 108 -9.62 -13.66 -3.09
N GLY A 109 -9.08 -14.70 -2.45
CA GLY A 109 -9.89 -15.78 -1.88
C GLY A 109 -10.55 -16.67 -2.93
N ALA A 110 -9.99 -16.75 -4.14
CA ALA A 110 -10.36 -17.74 -5.13
C ALA A 110 -10.08 -19.17 -4.59
N PRO A 111 -11.05 -20.09 -4.63
CA PRO A 111 -10.92 -21.43 -4.06
C PRO A 111 -9.72 -22.25 -4.59
N GLU A 112 -9.38 -22.06 -5.87
CA GLU A 112 -8.37 -22.81 -6.60
C GLU A 112 -6.94 -22.36 -6.33
N THR A 113 -6.74 -21.17 -5.75
CA THR A 113 -5.40 -20.59 -5.55
C THR A 113 -4.86 -20.81 -4.15
N ASN A 114 -5.67 -21.36 -3.23
CA ASN A 114 -5.28 -21.57 -1.83
C ASN A 114 -4.65 -20.31 -1.17
N GLY A 115 -5.11 -19.12 -1.57
CA GLY A 115 -4.66 -17.85 -1.01
C GLY A 115 -3.33 -17.31 -1.57
N THR A 116 -2.80 -17.85 -2.68
CA THR A 116 -1.56 -17.31 -3.28
C THR A 116 -1.74 -15.94 -3.94
N ILE A 117 -2.97 -15.57 -4.31
CA ILE A 117 -3.26 -14.26 -4.90
C ILE A 117 -3.31 -13.18 -3.81
N SER A 118 -2.52 -12.12 -4.02
CA SER A 118 -2.41 -10.97 -3.12
C SER A 118 -3.10 -9.73 -3.70
N SER A 119 -3.26 -8.68 -2.87
CA SER A 119 -3.82 -7.40 -3.32
C SER A 119 -2.85 -6.56 -4.14
N LYS A 120 -1.54 -6.86 -4.12
CA LYS A 120 -0.48 -6.08 -4.81
C LYS A 120 -0.83 -5.69 -6.25
N GLY A 121 -0.83 -4.41 -6.57
CA GLY A 121 -1.23 -3.90 -7.87
C GLY A 121 -2.74 -3.75 -8.00
N ALA A 122 -3.46 -3.52 -6.90
CA ALA A 122 -4.88 -3.22 -6.93
C ALA A 122 -5.08 -1.77 -6.49
N ALA A 123 -6.00 -1.08 -7.16
CA ALA A 123 -6.29 0.28 -6.77
C ALA A 123 -7.74 0.65 -7.09
N ALA A 124 -8.35 1.41 -6.20
CA ALA A 124 -9.56 2.17 -6.48
C ALA A 124 -9.22 3.61 -6.91
N GLY A 125 -10.00 4.15 -7.85
CA GLY A 125 -9.79 5.50 -8.36
C GLY A 125 -11.09 6.17 -8.80
N PRO A 126 -11.08 7.50 -8.99
CA PRO A 126 -12.24 8.21 -9.54
C PRO A 126 -12.51 7.85 -11.01
N THR A 127 -11.49 7.41 -11.75
CA THR A 127 -11.59 6.85 -13.10
C THR A 127 -10.78 5.55 -13.21
N LEU A 128 -11.02 4.74 -14.25
CA LEU A 128 -10.22 3.55 -14.54
C LEU A 128 -8.75 3.89 -14.82
N ALA A 129 -8.45 5.03 -15.45
CA ALA A 129 -7.08 5.45 -15.73
C ALA A 129 -6.34 5.86 -14.45
N ASP A 130 -7.00 6.58 -13.54
CA ASP A 130 -6.42 6.94 -12.24
C ASP A 130 -6.18 5.70 -11.38
N ALA A 131 -7.12 4.76 -11.38
CA ALA A 131 -6.96 3.48 -10.71
C ALA A 131 -5.78 2.69 -11.32
N ALA A 132 -5.68 2.64 -12.66
CA ALA A 132 -4.60 1.94 -13.36
C ALA A 132 -3.22 2.50 -13.02
N LEU A 133 -3.05 3.83 -13.03
CA LEU A 133 -1.77 4.45 -12.70
C LEU A 133 -1.34 4.10 -11.26
N ARG A 134 -2.27 4.17 -10.30
CA ARG A 134 -1.99 3.81 -8.90
C ARG A 134 -1.67 2.33 -8.73
N ALA A 135 -2.40 1.44 -9.41
CA ALA A 135 -2.13 0.01 -9.40
C ALA A 135 -0.73 -0.32 -9.96
N VAL A 136 -0.31 0.35 -11.03
CA VAL A 136 1.03 0.17 -11.60
C VAL A 136 2.12 0.74 -10.68
N TYR A 137 1.87 1.87 -10.02
CA TYR A 137 2.80 2.41 -9.01
C TYR A 137 2.97 1.45 -7.83
N GLU A 138 1.91 0.80 -7.35
CA GLU A 138 2.02 -0.23 -6.30
C GLU A 138 2.82 -1.45 -6.78
N CYS A 139 2.66 -1.88 -8.05
CA CYS A 139 3.52 -2.92 -8.63
C CYS A 139 5.00 -2.51 -8.64
N LEU A 140 5.29 -1.28 -9.06
CA LEU A 140 6.64 -0.72 -9.09
C LEU A 140 7.23 -0.62 -7.69
N GLU A 141 6.45 -0.16 -6.73
CA GLU A 141 6.85 -0.07 -5.32
C GLU A 141 7.34 -1.42 -4.81
N HIS A 142 6.53 -2.46 -4.94
CA HIS A 142 6.89 -3.79 -4.46
C HIS A 142 8.07 -4.41 -5.22
N ALA A 143 8.18 -4.17 -6.52
CA ALA A 143 9.28 -4.71 -7.32
C ALA A 143 10.62 -4.05 -6.97
N LEU A 144 10.62 -2.73 -6.77
CA LEU A 144 11.83 -1.94 -6.54
C LEU A 144 12.25 -1.94 -5.07
N ASP A 145 11.30 -1.91 -4.11
CA ASP A 145 11.61 -2.02 -2.68
C ASP A 145 12.30 -3.34 -2.34
N GLY A 146 11.86 -4.43 -2.99
CA GLY A 146 12.46 -5.75 -2.85
C GLY A 146 13.93 -5.82 -3.32
N ALA A 147 14.34 -4.95 -4.24
CA ALA A 147 15.75 -4.83 -4.64
C ALA A 147 16.59 -4.12 -3.57
N GLY A 148 15.98 -3.23 -2.78
CA GLY A 148 16.63 -2.57 -1.65
C GLY A 148 17.62 -1.45 -2.02
N ASP A 149 17.65 -1.04 -3.29
CA ASP A 149 18.61 -0.07 -3.82
C ASP A 149 18.10 1.37 -3.66
N TYR A 150 18.47 2.02 -2.56
CA TYR A 150 18.22 3.44 -2.33
C TYR A 150 19.52 4.24 -2.46
N SER A 151 19.56 5.18 -3.39
CA SER A 151 20.78 5.96 -3.66
C SER A 151 20.91 7.19 -2.78
N HIS A 152 19.82 7.70 -2.20
CA HIS A 152 19.80 8.99 -1.50
C HIS A 152 19.07 8.96 -0.16
N VAL A 153 19.38 9.95 0.68
CA VAL A 153 18.62 10.32 1.88
C VAL A 153 18.05 11.73 1.71
N ALA A 154 16.76 11.91 1.95
CA ALA A 154 16.09 13.21 1.90
C ALA A 154 16.01 13.87 3.29
N SER A 155 15.98 15.21 3.30
CA SER A 155 15.77 15.99 4.52
C SER A 155 14.37 15.73 5.10
N PRO A 156 14.22 15.55 6.42
CA PRO A 156 12.90 15.49 7.08
C PRO A 156 12.03 16.73 6.89
N GLU A 157 12.60 17.85 6.42
CA GLU A 157 11.87 19.10 6.11
C GLU A 157 10.85 18.94 4.97
N CYS A 158 10.89 17.83 4.21
CA CYS A 158 9.82 17.52 3.26
C CYS A 158 8.52 17.01 3.93
N LEU A 159 8.55 16.78 5.26
CA LEU A 159 7.41 16.38 6.08
C LEU A 159 6.93 17.56 6.94
N PRO A 160 5.68 17.52 7.44
CA PRO A 160 5.20 18.54 8.36
C PRO A 160 6.02 18.60 9.67
N ASP A 161 6.49 19.80 10.05
CA ASP A 161 7.25 20.01 11.29
C ASP A 161 6.53 19.51 12.55
N THR A 162 5.20 19.57 12.54
CA THR A 162 4.35 19.06 13.63
C THR A 162 4.53 17.56 13.83
N LEU A 163 4.68 16.79 12.75
CA LEU A 163 4.93 15.34 12.78
C LEU A 163 6.30 15.02 13.34
N VAL A 164 7.35 15.67 12.81
CA VAL A 164 8.73 15.47 13.26
C VAL A 164 8.87 15.84 14.75
N SER A 165 8.30 16.98 15.15
CA SER A 165 8.31 17.44 16.54
C SER A 165 7.52 16.53 17.48
N TRP A 166 6.39 15.97 17.01
CA TRP A 166 5.61 15.02 17.79
C TRP A 166 6.38 13.71 18.01
N LEU A 167 7.00 13.15 16.97
CA LEU A 167 7.82 11.93 17.07
C LEU A 167 9.01 12.11 18.02
N ALA A 168 9.68 13.26 17.98
CA ALA A 168 10.81 13.55 18.86
C ALA A 168 10.42 13.49 20.35
N LYS A 169 9.19 13.92 20.71
CA LYS A 169 8.66 13.80 22.09
C LYS A 169 8.46 12.36 22.54
N HIS A 170 8.31 11.43 21.59
CA HIS A 170 8.21 9.99 21.82
C HIS A 170 9.55 9.26 21.62
N LEU A 171 10.66 10.00 21.56
CA LEU A 171 12.01 9.49 21.33
C LEU A 171 12.19 8.77 19.98
N ARG A 172 11.43 9.21 18.97
CA ARG A 172 11.47 8.66 17.62
C ARG A 172 11.99 9.69 16.62
N THR A 173 12.59 9.18 15.55
CA THR A 173 13.05 9.95 14.39
C THR A 173 12.62 9.27 13.09
N LEU A 174 12.61 10.05 12.01
CA LEU A 174 12.35 9.58 10.65
C LEU A 174 13.63 9.73 9.81
N GLU A 175 13.93 8.70 9.04
CA GLU A 175 14.96 8.74 7.99
C GLU A 175 14.29 8.38 6.66
N ILE A 176 14.50 9.20 5.64
CA ILE A 176 13.78 9.12 4.36
C ILE A 176 14.77 8.70 3.29
N HIS A 177 14.65 7.47 2.78
CA HIS A 177 15.46 6.94 1.69
C HIS A 177 14.74 7.16 0.37
N VAL A 178 15.48 7.59 -0.65
CA VAL A 178 14.93 7.94 -1.95
C VAL A 178 15.73 7.27 -3.07
N GLN A 179 15.01 6.69 -4.01
CA GLN A 179 15.53 6.26 -5.30
C GLN A 179 14.75 6.95 -6.44
N PRO A 180 15.37 7.92 -7.15
CA PRO A 180 14.70 8.64 -8.21
C PRO A 180 14.67 7.88 -9.54
N PHE A 181 13.57 8.06 -10.26
CA PHE A 181 13.35 7.63 -11.65
C PHE A 181 12.84 8.85 -12.42
N PRO A 182 13.73 9.67 -13.02
CA PRO A 182 13.44 11.05 -13.47
C PRO A 182 12.21 11.24 -14.37
N GLU A 183 11.76 10.20 -15.08
CA GLU A 183 10.61 10.29 -15.99
C GLU A 183 9.33 9.65 -15.42
N ILE A 184 9.42 8.96 -14.28
CA ILE A 184 8.34 8.14 -13.73
C ILE A 184 7.96 8.57 -12.31
N GLY A 185 8.93 8.69 -11.40
CA GLY A 185 8.67 9.06 -10.01
C GLY A 185 9.83 8.75 -9.08
N LEU A 186 9.50 8.57 -7.81
CA LEU A 186 10.41 8.28 -6.71
C LEU A 186 9.92 7.03 -5.98
N LEU A 187 10.81 6.08 -5.74
CA LEU A 187 10.60 5.13 -4.67
C LEU A 187 11.08 5.77 -3.37
N VAL A 188 10.18 5.85 -2.39
CA VAL A 188 10.45 6.43 -1.07
C VAL A 188 10.26 5.35 -0.03
N ARG A 189 11.25 5.19 0.85
CA ARG A 189 11.13 4.39 2.08
C ARG A 189 11.34 5.30 3.26
N VAL A 190 10.47 5.22 4.25
CA VAL A 190 10.63 5.93 5.50
C VAL A 190 10.87 4.93 6.61
N MET A 191 11.96 5.14 7.35
CA MET A 191 12.26 4.39 8.56
C MET A 191 11.89 5.24 9.77
N CYS A 192 10.92 4.77 10.56
CA CYS A 192 10.65 5.28 11.90
C CYS A 192 11.46 4.46 12.91
N SER A 193 12.35 5.09 13.67
CA SER A 193 13.25 4.40 14.61
C SER A 193 13.50 5.24 15.87
N ASP A 194 14.15 4.66 16.86
CA ASP A 194 14.71 5.39 17.99
C ASP A 194 15.86 6.30 17.50
N PHE A 195 16.30 7.28 18.30
CA PHE A 195 17.38 8.20 17.92
C PHE A 195 18.72 7.51 17.62
N ASP A 196 18.98 6.35 18.21
CA ASP A 196 20.16 5.53 17.94
C ASP A 196 19.95 4.57 16.75
N GLY A 197 18.79 4.62 16.10
CA GLY A 197 18.41 3.73 15.00
C GLY A 197 17.84 2.39 15.45
N GLY A 198 17.65 2.16 16.75
CA GLY A 198 17.03 0.98 17.31
C GLY A 198 15.53 0.89 17.00
N ARG A 199 14.98 -0.34 17.11
CA ARG A 199 13.56 -0.64 16.91
C ARG A 199 12.96 0.00 15.65
N PRO A 200 13.53 -0.28 14.46
CA PRO A 200 13.07 0.33 13.23
C PRO A 200 11.75 -0.27 12.76
N CYS A 201 10.91 0.58 12.18
CA CYS A 201 9.72 0.21 11.42
C CYS A 201 9.76 0.95 10.08
N TYR A 202 9.25 0.31 9.03
CA TYR A 202 9.36 0.81 7.67
C TYR A 202 7.99 1.00 7.05
N GLY A 203 7.92 1.95 6.13
CA GLY A 203 6.83 2.12 5.18
C GLY A 203 7.41 2.54 3.85
N THR A 204 6.68 2.27 2.78
CA THR A 204 7.13 2.51 1.42
C THR A 204 6.06 3.25 0.63
N ALA A 205 6.49 3.93 -0.43
CA ALA A 205 5.60 4.56 -1.37
C ALA A 205 6.32 4.74 -2.70
N PHE A 206 5.62 4.50 -3.81
CA PHE A 206 6.03 5.03 -5.11
C PHE A 206 5.18 6.26 -5.48
N ALA A 207 5.82 7.41 -5.65
CA ALA A 207 5.14 8.69 -5.87
C ALA A 207 5.93 9.63 -6.79
N ALA A 208 5.24 10.51 -7.51
CA ALA A 208 5.88 11.56 -8.31
C ALA A 208 6.47 12.68 -7.44
N GLU A 209 5.79 13.02 -6.34
CA GLU A 209 6.17 14.08 -5.41
C GLU A 209 6.79 13.52 -4.13
N LEU A 210 7.93 14.06 -3.73
CA LEU A 210 8.66 13.60 -2.54
C LEU A 210 7.84 13.76 -1.26
N GLY A 211 7.24 14.93 -1.02
CA GLY A 211 6.49 15.21 0.21
C GLY A 211 5.30 14.27 0.38
N GLN A 212 4.55 14.01 -0.71
CA GLN A 212 3.43 13.08 -0.69
C GLN A 212 3.90 11.63 -0.44
N GLY A 213 4.93 11.17 -1.17
CA GLY A 213 5.48 9.83 -0.98
C GLY A 213 6.04 9.62 0.42
N ALA A 214 6.80 10.59 0.92
CA ALA A 214 7.36 10.56 2.27
C ALA A 214 6.26 10.54 3.35
N LEU A 215 5.19 11.33 3.20
CA LEU A 215 4.09 11.34 4.17
C LEU A 215 3.35 10.00 4.19
N SER A 216 3.09 9.41 3.02
CA SER A 216 2.45 8.09 2.91
C SER A 216 3.29 7.00 3.59
N ALA A 217 4.57 6.91 3.21
CA ALA A 217 5.52 5.95 3.78
C ALA A 217 5.74 6.18 5.29
N ALA A 218 5.78 7.43 5.76
CA ALA A 218 5.87 7.75 7.17
C ALA A 218 4.63 7.27 7.95
N GLY A 219 3.44 7.45 7.39
CA GLY A 219 2.19 6.96 7.99
C GLY A 219 2.22 5.45 8.23
N GLU A 220 2.65 4.68 7.24
CA GLU A 220 2.83 3.23 7.36
C GLU A 220 3.88 2.85 8.42
N ALA A 221 5.06 3.50 8.38
CA ALA A 221 6.13 3.24 9.34
C ALA A 221 5.69 3.50 10.78
N ILE A 222 4.92 4.57 11.01
CA ILE A 222 4.44 4.96 12.34
C ILE A 222 3.33 4.03 12.84
N VAL A 223 2.42 3.61 11.96
CA VAL A 223 1.39 2.62 12.32
C VAL A 223 2.03 1.26 12.60
N SER A 224 3.03 0.86 11.79
CA SER A 224 3.83 -0.33 12.04
C SER A 224 4.51 -0.29 13.41
N TRP A 225 5.11 0.85 13.79
CA TRP A 225 5.66 1.06 15.13
C TRP A 225 4.61 0.88 16.24
N ARG A 226 3.41 1.46 16.10
CA ARG A 226 2.32 1.30 17.07
C ARG A 226 1.86 -0.17 17.19
N ASN A 227 1.81 -0.87 16.07
CA ASN A 227 1.50 -2.30 16.05
C ASN A 227 2.56 -3.10 16.80
N MET A 228 3.85 -2.85 16.56
CA MET A 228 4.95 -3.51 17.26
C MET A 228 4.88 -3.29 18.78
N VAL A 229 4.67 -2.04 19.23
CA VAL A 229 4.47 -1.74 20.66
C VAL A 229 3.30 -2.52 21.25
N THR A 230 2.20 -2.64 20.51
CA THR A 230 1.02 -3.40 20.95
C THR A 230 1.30 -4.90 21.05
N LEU A 231 2.02 -5.47 20.08
CA LEU A 231 2.43 -6.87 20.08
C LEU A 231 3.35 -7.18 21.26
N GLU A 232 4.30 -6.30 21.56
CA GLU A 232 5.17 -6.40 22.75
C GLU A 232 4.38 -6.34 24.04
N HIS A 233 3.50 -5.35 24.18
CA HIS A 233 2.68 -5.19 25.38
C HIS A 233 1.79 -6.43 25.64
N LYS A 234 1.28 -7.06 24.58
CA LYS A 234 0.48 -8.29 24.66
C LYS A 234 1.31 -9.57 24.83
N GLY A 235 2.64 -9.48 24.87
CA GLY A 235 3.52 -10.65 25.00
C GLY A 235 3.49 -11.57 23.79
N VAL A 236 3.18 -11.05 22.59
CA VAL A 236 3.19 -11.84 21.36
C VAL A 236 4.61 -12.31 21.05
N THR A 237 4.70 -13.55 20.59
CA THR A 237 5.94 -14.19 20.12
C THR A 237 5.87 -14.36 18.60
N PRO A 238 6.99 -14.63 17.90
CA PRO A 238 6.99 -14.91 16.46
C PRO A 238 6.19 -16.17 16.07
N GLN A 239 5.69 -16.95 17.02
CA GLN A 239 4.96 -18.17 16.72
C GLN A 239 3.72 -17.89 15.88
N GLY A 240 3.67 -18.48 14.68
CA GLY A 240 2.56 -18.33 13.74
C GLY A 240 2.68 -17.14 12.78
N MET A 241 3.75 -16.34 12.90
CA MET A 241 4.15 -15.37 11.88
C MET A 241 4.80 -16.09 10.70
N ASP A 242 4.67 -15.52 9.50
CA ASP A 242 5.47 -15.95 8.36
C ASP A 242 6.95 -15.51 8.49
N ALA A 243 7.77 -15.86 7.49
CA ALA A 243 9.20 -15.58 7.54
C ALA A 243 9.53 -14.07 7.51
N ASP A 244 8.77 -13.27 6.76
CA ASP A 244 9.00 -11.83 6.64
C ASP A 244 8.48 -11.10 7.88
N GLU A 245 7.29 -11.47 8.36
CA GLU A 245 6.72 -10.98 9.61
C GLU A 245 7.66 -11.27 10.79
N SER A 246 8.17 -12.50 10.89
CA SER A 246 9.14 -12.91 11.91
C SER A 246 10.42 -12.08 11.80
N ARG A 247 10.96 -11.90 10.59
CA ARG A 247 12.16 -11.10 10.36
C ARG A 247 11.97 -9.66 10.82
N TYR A 248 10.88 -8.99 10.43
CA TYR A 248 10.61 -7.61 10.85
C TYR A 248 10.40 -7.48 12.36
N PHE A 249 9.73 -8.45 12.97
CA PHE A 249 9.51 -8.47 14.41
C PHE A 249 10.81 -8.67 15.21
N GLU A 250 11.68 -9.56 14.75
CA GLU A 250 13.01 -9.80 15.34
C GLU A 250 13.95 -8.59 15.14
N LEU A 251 13.93 -7.97 13.96
CA LEU A 251 14.67 -6.75 13.67
C LEU A 251 14.21 -5.60 14.57
N TYR A 252 12.90 -5.41 14.72
CA TYR A 252 12.35 -4.44 15.65
C TYR A 252 12.86 -4.68 17.07
N ARG A 253 12.85 -5.93 17.56
CA ARG A 253 13.35 -6.26 18.91
C ARG A 253 14.88 -6.23 19.06
N GLY A 254 15.62 -5.93 18.00
CA GLY A 254 17.08 -5.95 18.01
C GLY A 254 17.70 -7.36 18.09
N ALA A 255 16.90 -8.41 17.85
CA ALA A 255 17.38 -9.78 17.75
C ALA A 255 18.07 -10.05 16.40
N ARG A 256 17.88 -9.16 15.42
CA ARG A 256 18.58 -9.16 14.13
C ARG A 256 19.24 -7.81 13.86
N GLY A 257 20.33 -7.84 13.10
CA GLY A 257 21.10 -6.67 12.68
C GLY A 257 21.14 -6.43 11.17
N ASP A 258 20.25 -7.07 10.41
CA ASP A 258 20.17 -6.94 8.94
C ASP A 258 19.37 -5.69 8.48
N ARG A 259 19.54 -4.58 9.21
CA ARG A 259 18.98 -3.27 8.85
C ARG A 259 19.60 -2.79 7.51
N PRO A 260 18.79 -2.21 6.59
CA PRO A 260 19.33 -1.56 5.41
C PRO A 260 20.34 -0.46 5.76
N ILE A 261 21.48 -0.45 5.06
CA ILE A 261 22.50 0.58 5.23
C ILE A 261 21.94 1.91 4.73
N SER A 262 22.02 2.95 5.56
CA SER A 262 21.58 4.28 5.20
C SER A 262 22.42 4.85 4.06
N PRO A 263 21.81 5.39 2.98
CA PRO A 263 22.54 6.07 1.92
C PRO A 263 23.27 7.31 2.47
N HIS A 264 24.42 7.64 1.89
CA HIS A 264 25.23 8.79 2.31
C HIS A 264 25.01 10.04 1.45
N THR A 265 24.41 9.87 0.26
CA THR A 265 24.16 10.97 -0.68
C THR A 265 22.89 11.69 -0.29
N VAL A 266 22.96 13.00 -0.06
CA VAL A 266 21.75 13.82 0.18
C VAL A 266 20.97 13.97 -1.12
N PHE A 267 19.65 13.80 -1.06
CA PHE A 267 18.75 14.07 -2.16
C PHE A 267 18.52 15.58 -2.29
N ASP A 268 18.83 16.13 -3.47
CA ASP A 268 18.61 17.54 -3.76
C ASP A 268 17.17 17.76 -4.25
N VAL A 269 16.31 18.19 -3.32
CA VAL A 269 14.88 18.45 -3.57
C VAL A 269 14.68 19.61 -4.55
N GLU A 270 15.58 20.60 -4.58
CA GLU A 270 15.43 21.78 -5.43
C GLU A 270 15.64 21.45 -6.91
N THR A 271 16.40 20.39 -7.21
CA THR A 271 16.63 19.91 -8.58
C THR A 271 15.60 18.88 -9.05
N TRP A 272 14.74 18.37 -8.16
CA TRP A 272 13.72 17.40 -8.53
C TRP A 272 12.52 18.08 -9.18
N SER A 273 12.25 17.72 -10.44
CA SER A 273 11.02 18.09 -11.13
C SER A 273 10.07 16.89 -11.12
N SER A 274 9.00 16.96 -10.32
CA SER A 274 8.01 15.89 -10.23
C SER A 274 7.47 15.52 -11.61
N PRO A 275 7.63 14.25 -12.06
CA PRO A 275 7.13 13.82 -13.36
C PRO A 275 5.62 13.60 -13.31
N ALA A 276 4.98 13.70 -14.48
CA ALA A 276 3.58 13.34 -14.66
C ALA A 276 3.50 12.35 -15.84
N PRO A 277 4.00 11.11 -15.67
CA PRO A 277 3.97 10.14 -16.75
C PRO A 277 2.53 9.76 -17.08
N ASP A 278 2.26 9.50 -18.35
CA ASP A 278 1.01 8.86 -18.73
C ASP A 278 1.04 7.36 -18.40
N LEU A 279 -0.13 6.72 -18.49
CA LEU A 279 -0.29 5.30 -18.17
C LEU A 279 0.55 4.40 -19.09
N ALA A 280 0.68 4.73 -20.37
CA ALA A 280 1.41 3.92 -21.33
C ALA A 280 2.91 3.90 -20.99
N HIS A 281 3.48 5.07 -20.74
CA HIS A 281 4.88 5.19 -20.34
C HIS A 281 5.15 4.48 -19.01
N THR A 282 4.22 4.59 -18.05
CA THR A 282 4.36 3.91 -16.76
C THR A 282 4.29 2.39 -16.90
N LEU A 283 3.39 1.86 -17.74
CA LEU A 283 3.29 0.43 -18.03
C LEU A 283 4.56 -0.10 -18.70
N ASP A 284 5.12 0.63 -19.66
CA ASP A 284 6.38 0.27 -20.33
C ASP A 284 7.55 0.21 -19.34
N PHE A 285 7.61 1.16 -18.41
CA PHE A 285 8.62 1.15 -17.36
C PHE A 285 8.42 -0.03 -16.40
N ALA A 286 7.18 -0.28 -15.95
CA ALA A 286 6.86 -1.42 -15.10
C ALA A 286 7.20 -2.76 -15.76
N ALA A 287 6.94 -2.90 -17.06
CA ALA A 287 7.29 -4.12 -17.79
C ALA A 287 8.80 -4.37 -17.83
N LYS A 288 9.62 -3.32 -17.96
CA LYS A 288 11.08 -3.42 -17.88
C LYS A 288 11.56 -3.81 -16.49
N VAL A 289 10.99 -3.21 -15.45
CA VAL A 289 11.34 -3.49 -14.04
C VAL A 289 10.96 -4.92 -13.64
N LEU A 290 9.77 -5.37 -14.04
CA LEU A 290 9.23 -6.69 -13.70
C LEU A 290 9.74 -7.80 -14.63
N GLY A 291 10.35 -7.45 -15.77
CA GLY A 291 10.87 -8.41 -16.74
C GLY A 291 9.78 -9.15 -17.53
N ALA A 292 8.54 -8.67 -17.52
CA ALA A 292 7.39 -9.26 -18.19
C ALA A 292 6.38 -8.16 -18.58
N PRO A 293 5.55 -8.35 -19.62
CA PRO A 293 4.47 -7.42 -19.92
C PRO A 293 3.56 -7.20 -18.72
N VAL A 294 3.01 -6.01 -18.54
CA VAL A 294 2.06 -5.71 -17.45
C VAL A 294 0.72 -5.36 -18.07
N ALA A 295 -0.34 -6.01 -17.58
CA ALA A 295 -1.71 -5.72 -18.00
C ALA A 295 -2.60 -5.33 -16.82
N VAL A 296 -3.59 -4.50 -17.11
CA VAL A 296 -4.54 -3.95 -16.14
C VAL A 296 -5.95 -4.46 -16.45
N PHE A 297 -6.61 -5.04 -15.45
CA PHE A 297 -7.95 -5.63 -15.56
C PHE A 297 -8.96 -4.82 -14.74
N ASP A 298 -10.17 -4.65 -15.28
CA ASP A 298 -11.28 -4.05 -14.53
C ASP A 298 -11.79 -5.04 -13.48
N MET A 299 -11.79 -4.63 -12.23
CA MET A 299 -12.28 -5.41 -11.09
C MET A 299 -13.50 -4.74 -10.44
N THR A 300 -14.08 -3.72 -11.06
CA THR A 300 -15.17 -2.92 -10.51
C THR A 300 -16.38 -3.79 -10.14
N ALA A 301 -16.81 -3.72 -8.88
CA ALA A 301 -17.99 -4.43 -8.43
C ALA A 301 -19.27 -3.68 -8.83
N ALA A 302 -20.23 -4.37 -9.44
CA ALA A 302 -21.52 -3.77 -9.80
C ALA A 302 -22.28 -3.16 -8.60
N ASP A 303 -22.10 -3.72 -7.40
CA ASP A 303 -22.73 -3.22 -6.16
C ASP A 303 -22.16 -1.87 -5.69
N ILE A 304 -20.93 -1.54 -6.10
CA ILE A 304 -20.22 -0.30 -5.75
C ILE A 304 -19.50 0.20 -7.01
N PRO A 305 -20.13 1.03 -7.86
CA PRO A 305 -19.60 1.41 -9.17
C PRO A 305 -18.49 2.49 -9.06
N LEU A 306 -17.58 2.32 -8.11
CA LEU A 306 -16.31 3.03 -8.04
C LEU A 306 -15.28 2.22 -8.84
N PRO A 307 -14.58 2.82 -9.81
CA PRO A 307 -13.56 2.12 -10.58
C PRO A 307 -12.51 1.45 -9.69
N VAL A 308 -12.33 0.14 -9.87
CA VAL A 308 -11.29 -0.67 -9.25
C VAL A 308 -10.60 -1.48 -10.33
N VAL A 309 -9.27 -1.53 -10.31
CA VAL A 309 -8.51 -2.32 -11.27
C VAL A 309 -7.46 -3.18 -10.58
N LYS A 310 -6.94 -4.15 -11.31
CA LYS A 310 -5.79 -4.98 -10.93
C LYS A 310 -4.74 -4.97 -12.04
N ALA A 311 -3.55 -4.45 -11.76
CA ALA A 311 -2.36 -4.60 -12.57
C ALA A 311 -1.61 -5.88 -12.20
N VAL A 312 -1.23 -6.68 -13.18
CA VAL A 312 -0.42 -7.90 -12.99
C VAL A 312 0.62 -8.07 -14.09
N PRO A 313 1.81 -8.61 -13.79
CA PRO A 313 2.73 -9.09 -14.81
C PRO A 313 2.15 -10.34 -15.49
N ILE A 314 2.25 -10.38 -16.81
CA ILE A 314 1.82 -11.49 -17.66
C ILE A 314 2.96 -12.49 -17.77
N THR A 315 2.80 -13.60 -17.07
CA THR A 315 3.71 -14.75 -17.15
C THR A 315 3.07 -15.80 -18.06
N GLY A 316 3.83 -16.27 -19.05
CA GLY A 316 3.38 -17.30 -20.01
C GLY A 316 3.42 -18.72 -19.44
#